data_AF-A0A9X8YMT6-F1
#
_entry.id   AF-A0A9X8YMT6-F1
#
_cell.length_a   1.000
_cell.length_b   1.000
_cell.length_c   1.000
_cell.angle_alpha   90.00
_cell.angle_beta   90.00
_cell.angle_gamma   90.00
#
_symmetry.space_group_name_H-M   'P 1'
#
loop_
_entity.id
_entity.type
_entity.pdbx_description
1 polymer ?
#
loop_
_entity_poly.entity_id
_entity_poly.type
_entity_poly.pdbx_seq_one_letter_code
_entity_poly.pdbx_strand_id
1 'polypeptide(L)'
;GYRNGNWIYEWIHQGMQWQQRATEQQDPLLGGEYWLKAASLYSIAGYPHLKGDELAEQAEMLANRAYEEAALLLPYQLKELEFRIEGGGCVTGFLHMPEKGEAPFPTVLMCGSLDT
;
A
#
# COMPACT_ATOMS: atom_id res chain seq x y z
N GLY A 1 -4.39 21.66 -10.31
CA GLY A 1 -5.80 21.60 -9.84
C GLY A 1 -6.33 20.22 -10.12
N TYR A 2 -7.05 19.62 -9.16
CA TYR A 2 -7.51 18.24 -9.19
C TYR A 2 -8.72 18.08 -10.13
N ARG A 3 -8.46 17.75 -11.39
CA ARG A 3 -9.45 17.58 -12.47
C ARG A 3 -8.85 16.73 -13.60
N ASN A 4 -9.67 16.38 -14.59
CA ASN A 4 -9.22 15.65 -15.77
C ASN A 4 -7.95 16.27 -16.41
N GLY A 5 -6.98 15.43 -16.72
CA GLY A 5 -5.65 15.78 -17.21
C GLY A 5 -4.60 16.05 -16.13
N ASN A 6 -4.97 16.09 -14.84
CA ASN A 6 -4.01 16.13 -13.74
C ASN A 6 -3.50 14.72 -13.41
N TRP A 7 -2.18 14.56 -13.24
CA TRP A 7 -1.53 13.28 -12.92
C TRP A 7 -2.21 12.52 -11.77
N ILE A 8 -2.30 13.17 -10.61
CA ILE A 8 -2.87 12.57 -9.40
C ILE A 8 -4.32 12.14 -9.65
N TYR A 9 -5.11 13.03 -10.26
CA TYR A 9 -6.51 12.74 -10.61
C TYR A 9 -6.65 11.50 -11.50
N GLU A 10 -5.86 11.40 -12.58
CA GLU A 10 -5.98 10.29 -13.53
C GLU A 10 -5.58 8.94 -12.91
N TRP A 11 -4.50 8.92 -12.11
CA TRP A 11 -4.07 7.69 -11.43
C TRP A 11 -5.01 7.28 -10.29
N ILE A 12 -5.51 8.24 -9.49
CA ILE A 12 -6.55 7.93 -8.49
C ILE A 12 -7.79 7.37 -9.17
N HIS A 13 -8.21 7.93 -10.31
CA HIS A 13 -9.37 7.44 -11.03
C HIS A 13 -9.20 5.98 -11.48
N GLN A 14 -8.02 5.60 -11.98
CA GLN A 14 -7.70 4.21 -12.31
C GLN A 14 -7.68 3.32 -11.06
N GLY A 15 -7.08 3.79 -9.95
CA GLY A 15 -7.07 3.06 -8.68
C GLY A 15 -8.48 2.79 -8.15
N MET A 16 -9.38 3.79 -8.25
CA MET A 16 -10.78 3.65 -7.84
C MET A 16 -11.52 2.57 -8.63
N GLN A 17 -11.25 2.43 -9.94
CA GLN A 17 -11.84 1.36 -10.75
C GLN A 17 -11.40 -0.03 -10.28
N TRP A 18 -10.14 -0.19 -9.88
CA TRP A 18 -9.65 -1.47 -9.33
C TRP A 18 -10.18 -1.73 -7.93
N GLN A 19 -10.23 -0.73 -7.06
CA GLN A 19 -10.86 -0.82 -5.74
C GLN A 19 -12.33 -1.25 -5.84
N GLN A 20 -13.09 -0.68 -6.78
CA GLN A 20 -14.48 -1.08 -7.01
C GLN A 20 -14.56 -2.56 -7.41
N ARG A 21 -13.75 -2.99 -8.38
CA ARG A 21 -13.68 -4.40 -8.79
C ARG A 21 -13.27 -5.32 -7.64
N ALA A 22 -12.37 -4.88 -6.77
CA ALA A 22 -11.95 -5.64 -5.60
C ALA A 22 -13.11 -5.82 -4.59
N THR A 23 -13.90 -4.77 -4.39
CA THR A 23 -15.05 -4.79 -3.47
C THR A 23 -16.21 -5.64 -3.98
N GLU A 24 -16.40 -5.66 -5.31
CA GLU A 24 -17.45 -6.46 -5.98
C GLU A 24 -17.04 -7.93 -6.20
N GLN A 25 -15.78 -8.27 -5.93
CA GLN A 25 -15.25 -9.61 -6.16
C GLN A 25 -15.70 -10.59 -5.07
N GLN A 26 -16.09 -11.80 -5.48
CA GLN A 26 -16.49 -12.88 -4.58
C GLN A 26 -15.33 -13.81 -4.20
N ASP A 27 -14.33 -13.93 -5.08
CA ASP A 27 -13.09 -14.66 -4.80
C ASP A 27 -12.12 -13.77 -3.97
N PRO A 28 -11.86 -14.10 -2.69
CA PRO A 28 -11.01 -13.29 -1.83
C PRO A 28 -9.60 -13.12 -2.40
N LEU A 29 -9.02 -14.15 -3.00
CA LEU A 29 -7.66 -14.10 -3.53
C LEU A 29 -7.58 -13.12 -4.70
N LEU A 30 -8.53 -13.21 -5.62
CA LEU A 30 -8.62 -12.28 -6.75
C LEU A 30 -8.97 -10.85 -6.29
N GLY A 31 -9.79 -10.72 -5.25
CA GLY A 31 -10.10 -9.43 -4.61
C GLY A 31 -8.86 -8.78 -4.01
N GLY A 32 -8.04 -9.56 -3.28
CA GLY A 32 -6.77 -9.11 -2.72
C GLY A 32 -5.79 -8.63 -3.79
N GLU A 33 -5.65 -9.37 -4.89
CA GLU A 33 -4.83 -8.95 -6.03
C GLU A 33 -5.34 -7.64 -6.67
N TYR A 34 -6.65 -7.42 -6.73
CA TYR A 34 -7.22 -6.17 -7.23
C TYR A 34 -6.99 -5.00 -6.26
N TRP A 35 -7.03 -5.25 -4.96
CA TRP A 35 -6.63 -4.26 -3.96
C TRP A 35 -5.16 -3.87 -4.08
N LEU A 36 -4.25 -4.84 -4.32
CA LEU A 36 -2.83 -4.53 -4.58
C LEU A 36 -2.64 -3.67 -5.84
N LYS A 37 -3.46 -3.89 -6.88
CA LYS A 37 -3.46 -3.02 -8.06
C LYS A 37 -3.92 -1.60 -7.74
N ALA A 38 -4.99 -1.46 -6.96
CA ALA A 38 -5.45 -0.15 -6.50
C ALA A 38 -4.37 0.56 -5.68
N ALA A 39 -3.76 -0.11 -4.71
CA ALA A 39 -2.68 0.40 -3.88
C ALA A 39 -1.49 0.91 -4.73
N SER A 40 -1.07 0.13 -5.71
CA SER A 40 0.02 0.50 -6.63
C SER A 40 -0.31 1.76 -7.42
N LEU A 41 -1.55 1.89 -7.93
CA LEU A 41 -1.97 3.07 -8.70
C LEU A 41 -2.07 4.32 -7.82
N TYR A 42 -2.49 4.17 -6.56
CA TYR A 42 -2.51 5.26 -5.60
C TYR A 42 -1.09 5.71 -5.20
N SER A 43 -0.15 4.78 -5.02
CA SER A 43 1.27 5.11 -4.80
C SER A 43 1.83 5.90 -6.01
N ILE A 44 1.58 5.43 -7.24
CA ILE A 44 1.98 6.16 -8.47
C ILE A 44 1.33 7.55 -8.54
N ALA A 45 0.09 7.70 -8.08
CA ALA A 45 -0.56 9.00 -8.04
C ALA A 45 0.20 9.98 -7.12
N GLY A 46 0.74 9.52 -5.99
CA GLY A 46 1.54 10.33 -5.07
C GLY A 46 2.96 10.61 -5.52
N TYR A 47 3.52 9.82 -6.45
CA TYR A 47 4.90 9.98 -6.92
C TYR A 47 5.20 11.41 -7.46
N PRO A 48 6.33 12.04 -7.08
CA PRO A 48 7.45 11.52 -6.28
C PRO A 48 7.38 11.89 -4.78
N HIS A 49 6.18 11.94 -4.21
CA HIS A 49 5.94 12.13 -2.77
C HIS A 49 6.53 13.43 -2.20
N LEU A 50 6.29 14.53 -2.91
CA LEU A 50 6.79 15.84 -2.49
C LEU A 50 6.12 16.28 -1.18
N LYS A 51 6.92 16.52 -0.15
CA LYS A 51 6.44 17.00 1.15
C LYS A 51 5.65 18.30 1.00
N GLY A 52 4.44 18.34 1.56
CA GLY A 52 3.54 19.49 1.48
C GLY A 52 2.67 19.52 0.21
N ASP A 53 2.77 18.52 -0.67
CA ASP A 53 1.73 18.27 -1.68
C ASP A 53 0.57 17.50 -1.04
N GLU A 54 -0.46 18.23 -0.62
CA GLU A 54 -1.64 17.67 0.03
C GLU A 54 -2.35 16.60 -0.81
N LEU A 55 -2.28 16.68 -2.15
CA LEU A 55 -2.90 15.69 -3.02
C LEU A 55 -2.08 14.40 -3.08
N ALA A 56 -0.75 14.51 -3.07
CA ALA A 56 0.12 13.36 -2.98
C ALA A 56 -0.03 12.64 -1.62
N GLU A 57 -0.12 13.40 -0.53
CA GLU A 57 -0.37 12.86 0.82
C GLU A 57 -1.71 12.11 0.89
N GLN A 58 -2.77 12.63 0.25
CA GLN A 58 -4.04 11.93 0.14
C GLN A 58 -3.95 10.64 -0.68
N ALA A 59 -3.19 10.66 -1.77
CA ALA A 59 -2.94 9.47 -2.58
C ALA A 59 -2.19 8.38 -1.79
N GLU A 60 -1.22 8.77 -0.98
CA GLU A 60 -0.47 7.86 -0.10
C GLU A 60 -1.36 7.21 0.97
N MET A 61 -2.28 7.99 1.57
CA MET A 61 -3.29 7.43 2.49
C MET A 61 -4.19 6.39 1.81
N LEU A 62 -4.58 6.62 0.55
CA LEU A 62 -5.35 5.64 -0.22
C LEU A 62 -4.53 4.39 -0.54
N ALA A 63 -3.23 4.55 -0.86
CA ALA A 63 -2.33 3.44 -1.12
C ALA A 63 -2.20 2.52 0.09
N ASN A 64 -1.92 3.10 1.27
CA ASN A 64 -1.79 2.36 2.53
C ASN A 64 -3.09 1.61 2.87
N ARG A 65 -4.24 2.28 2.76
CA ARG A 65 -5.54 1.63 3.03
C ARG A 65 -5.82 0.48 2.07
N ALA A 66 -5.63 0.67 0.77
CA ALA A 66 -5.84 -0.38 -0.22
C ALA A 66 -4.91 -1.58 0.03
N TYR A 67 -3.68 -1.32 0.47
CA TYR A 67 -2.72 -2.36 0.83
C TYR A 67 -3.14 -3.13 2.09
N GLU A 68 -3.68 -2.45 3.11
CA GLU A 68 -4.27 -3.10 4.30
C GLU A 68 -5.46 -3.99 3.92
N GLU A 69 -6.37 -3.52 3.05
CA GLU A 69 -7.51 -4.32 2.55
C GLU A 69 -7.03 -5.57 1.78
N ALA A 70 -5.97 -5.45 0.99
CA ALA A 70 -5.36 -6.62 0.32
C ALA A 70 -4.82 -7.64 1.34
N ALA A 71 -4.17 -7.17 2.40
CA ALA A 71 -3.60 -8.02 3.44
C ALA A 71 -4.64 -8.83 4.23
N LEU A 72 -5.91 -8.37 4.27
CA LEU A 72 -7.01 -9.13 4.87
C LEU A 72 -7.45 -10.33 4.02
N LEU A 73 -7.16 -10.33 2.73
CA LEU A 73 -7.68 -11.31 1.77
C LEU A 73 -6.62 -12.30 1.26
N LEU A 74 -5.34 -11.89 1.25
CA LEU A 74 -4.25 -12.67 0.67
C LEU A 74 -3.67 -13.70 1.65
N PRO A 75 -3.10 -14.82 1.15
CA PRO A 75 -2.67 -15.95 1.98
C PRO A 75 -1.26 -15.72 2.54
N TYR A 76 -1.11 -14.65 3.32
CA TYR A 76 0.07 -14.36 4.13
C TYR A 76 -0.36 -13.71 5.44
N GLN A 77 0.53 -13.71 6.42
CA GLN A 77 0.31 -12.96 7.66
C GLN A 77 1.08 -11.65 7.58
N LEU A 78 0.42 -10.53 7.88
CA LEU A 78 1.04 -9.22 7.98
C LEU A 78 1.09 -8.79 9.45
N LYS A 79 2.25 -8.36 9.92
CA LYS A 79 2.40 -7.73 11.24
C LYS A 79 3.04 -6.37 11.09
N GLU A 80 2.39 -5.35 11.63
CA GLU A 80 3.02 -4.05 11.83
C GLU A 80 4.00 -4.14 13.01
N LEU A 81 5.22 -3.65 12.80
CA LEU A 81 6.29 -3.61 13.78
C LEU A 81 6.75 -2.17 13.96
N GLU A 82 6.83 -1.71 15.21
CA GLU A 82 7.42 -0.43 15.57
C GLU A 82 8.86 -0.64 16.05
N PHE A 83 9.81 0.06 15.43
CA PHE A 83 11.22 0.08 15.79
C PHE A 83 11.57 1.44 16.37
N ARG A 84 12.01 1.47 17.63
CA ARG A 84 12.50 2.71 18.27
C ARG A 84 13.96 2.93 17.93
N ILE A 85 14.28 4.10 17.38
CA ILE A 85 15.65 4.48 17.03
C ILE A 85 16.23 5.36 18.15
N GLU A 86 17.40 4.99 18.67
CA GLU A 86 18.06 5.74 19.74
C GLU A 86 18.40 7.16 19.28
N GLY A 87 18.01 8.17 20.07
CA GLY A 87 18.18 9.59 19.72
C GLY A 87 17.30 10.07 18.56
N GLY A 88 16.38 9.23 18.07
CA GLY A 88 15.48 9.52 16.95
C GLY A 88 14.01 9.21 17.26
N GLY A 89 13.22 9.09 16.18
CA GLY A 89 11.80 8.71 16.26
C GLY A 89 11.57 7.20 16.23
N CYS A 90 10.30 6.82 16.01
CA CYS A 90 9.92 5.45 15.68
C CYS A 90 9.86 5.26 14.17
N VAL A 91 10.27 4.08 13.70
CA VAL A 91 10.08 3.63 12.32
C VAL A 91 9.08 2.48 12.34
N THR A 92 8.06 2.56 11.50
CA THR A 92 7.10 1.47 11.29
C THR A 92 7.53 0.64 10.09
N GLY A 93 7.44 -0.69 10.22
CA GLY A 93 7.65 -1.62 9.12
C GLY A 93 6.61 -2.74 9.13
N PHE A 94 6.35 -3.32 7.96
CA PHE A 94 5.41 -4.42 7.82
C PHE A 94 6.15 -5.74 7.58
N LEU A 95 6.03 -6.67 8.52
CA LEU A 95 6.56 -8.03 8.39
C LEU A 95 5.54 -8.92 7.70
N HIS A 96 5.87 -9.34 6.47
CA HIS A 96 5.14 -10.38 5.76
C HIS A 96 5.68 -11.74 6.16
N MET A 97 4.79 -12.67 6.48
CA MET A 97 5.14 -14.05 6.82
C MET A 97 4.30 -15.02 5.99
N PRO A 98 4.86 -16.20 5.64
CA PRO A 98 4.07 -17.25 5.00
C PRO A 98 2.86 -17.64 5.84
N GLU A 99 1.74 -18.00 5.18
CA GLU A 99 0.57 -18.53 5.87
C GLU A 99 0.87 -19.83 6.63
N LYS A 100 1.80 -20.64 6.11
CA LYS A 100 2.14 -21.97 6.62
C LYS A 100 3.62 -22.08 6.98
N GLY A 101 3.89 -22.88 7.99
CA GLY A 101 5.23 -23.15 8.51
C GLY A 101 5.36 -22.71 9.97
N GLU A 102 6.46 -23.10 10.59
CA GLU A 102 6.77 -22.72 11.97
C GLU A 102 8.01 -21.84 11.99
N ALA A 103 7.96 -20.79 12.80
CA ALA A 103 9.08 -19.88 13.01
C ALA A 103 10.28 -20.62 13.66
N PRO A 104 11.53 -20.16 13.45
CA PRO A 104 11.91 -18.91 12.80
C PRO A 104 11.93 -18.99 11.26
N PHE A 105 11.47 -17.92 10.60
CA PHE A 105 11.59 -17.75 9.15
C PHE A 105 12.83 -16.93 8.79
N PRO A 106 13.57 -17.29 7.72
CA PRO A 106 14.55 -16.38 7.14
C PRO A 106 13.84 -15.10 6.69
N THR A 107 14.39 -13.95 7.07
CA THR A 107 13.76 -12.64 6.86
C THR A 107 14.70 -11.73 6.09
N VAL A 108 14.15 -11.01 5.10
CA VAL A 108 14.86 -9.99 4.33
C VAL A 108 14.29 -8.63 4.71
N LEU A 109 15.15 -7.67 5.04
CA LEU A 109 14.76 -6.28 5.24
C LEU A 109 14.78 -5.57 3.88
N MET A 110 13.65 -4.96 3.52
CA MET A 110 13.47 -4.18 2.30
C MET A 110 13.20 -2.73 2.67
N CYS A 111 13.91 -1.79 2.03
CA CYS A 111 13.67 -0.35 2.17
C CYS A 111 13.51 0.26 0.77
N GLY A 112 12.48 1.09 0.58
CA GLY A 112 12.28 1.83 -0.66
C GLY A 112 13.36 2.88 -0.91
N SER A 113 13.39 3.45 -2.12
CA SER A 113 14.19 4.64 -2.41
C SER A 113 13.47 5.90 -1.90
N LEU A 114 13.98 7.08 -2.23
CA LEU A 114 13.46 8.36 -1.72
C LEU A 114 12.03 8.68 -2.20
N ASP A 115 11.53 7.96 -3.20
CA ASP A 115 10.36 8.28 -4.01
C ASP A 115 9.47 7.06 -4.27
N THR A 116 9.63 5.98 -3.50
CA THR A 116 8.86 4.73 -3.65
C THR A 116 7.71 4.62 -2.66
#